data_AF-A0A7V9BFZ9-F1
#
_entry.id   AF-A0A7V9BFZ9-F1
#
_cell.length_a   1.000
_cell.length_b   1.000
_cell.length_c   1.000
_cell.angle_alpha   90.00
_cell.angle_beta   90.00
_cell.angle_gamma   90.00
#
_symmetry.space_group_name_H-M   'P 1'
#
loop_
_entity.id
_entity.type
_entity.pdbx_description
1 polymer ?
#
loop_
_entity_poly.entity_id
_entity_poly.type
_entity_poly.pdbx_seq_one_letter_code
_entity_poly.pdbx_strand_id
1 'polypeptide(L)'
;MADRAPESAGADEAPEIFDDLYLGLRAGGALRKQRRGESLTRDEEDALGRWQRLSVGRKTLAIGAFAFGTFGLGFTLGGLVFGRWRKA
;
A
#
# COMPACT_ATOMS: atom_id res chain seq x y z
N MET A 1 7.80 32.55 24.36
CA MET A 1 8.39 31.28 23.93
C MET A 1 7.23 30.37 23.59
N ALA A 2 6.77 30.41 22.34
CA ALA A 2 5.56 29.70 21.92
C ALA A 2 5.88 28.21 21.77
N ASP A 3 5.13 27.38 22.50
CA ASP A 3 5.15 25.94 22.43
C ASP A 3 4.66 25.51 21.05
N ARG A 4 5.55 24.93 20.24
CA ARG A 4 5.21 24.43 18.92
C ARG A 4 4.45 23.12 19.15
N ALA A 5 3.15 23.11 18.91
CA ALA A 5 2.40 21.86 18.84
C ALA A 5 3.13 20.88 17.90
N PRO A 6 3.19 19.58 18.21
CA PRO A 6 3.86 18.61 17.35
C PRO A 6 3.17 18.64 15.98
N GLU A 7 3.85 19.19 14.98
CA GLU A 7 3.42 19.09 13.59
C GLU A 7 3.20 17.62 13.26
N SER A 8 2.15 17.40 12.50
CA SER A 8 1.50 16.15 12.13
C SER A 8 2.41 15.17 11.40
N ALA A 9 3.45 14.64 12.05
CA ALA A 9 4.38 13.67 11.48
C ALA A 9 3.67 12.45 10.84
N GLY A 10 2.46 12.10 11.31
CA GLY A 10 1.67 11.01 10.72
C GLY A 10 0.81 11.39 9.52
N ALA A 11 0.53 12.67 9.27
CA ALA A 11 -0.34 13.10 8.17
C ALA A 11 0.39 13.19 6.83
N ASP A 12 1.70 13.41 6.83
CA ASP A 12 2.53 13.41 5.62
C ASP A 12 3.02 12.00 5.25
N GLU A 13 3.21 11.11 6.23
CA GLU A 13 3.63 9.72 5.99
C GLU A 13 2.52 8.87 5.34
N ALA A 14 1.26 9.09 5.73
CA ALA A 14 0.11 8.38 5.17
C ALA A 14 -0.06 8.56 3.64
N PRO A 15 -0.05 9.78 3.08
CA PRO A 15 -0.14 9.98 1.63
C PRO A 15 1.04 9.34 0.89
N GLU A 16 2.25 9.35 1.45
CA GLU A 16 3.40 8.67 0.85
C GLU A 16 3.23 7.15 0.76
N ILE A 17 2.62 6.52 1.78
CA ILE A 17 2.31 5.08 1.78
C ILE A 17 1.32 4.73 0.67
N PHE A 18 0.26 5.54 0.50
CA PHE A 18 -0.73 5.30 -0.54
C PHE A 18 -0.18 5.54 -1.95
N ASP A 19 0.66 6.56 -2.11
CA ASP A 19 1.34 6.83 -3.37
C ASP A 19 2.25 5.68 -3.78
N ASP A 20 3.02 5.13 -2.84
CA ASP A 20 3.85 3.95 -3.08
C ASP A 20 3.02 2.71 -3.40
N LEU A 21 1.93 2.51 -2.67
CA LEU A 21 1.02 1.40 -2.90
C LEU A 21 0.40 1.48 -4.30
N TYR A 22 -0.06 2.67 -4.71
CA TYR A 22 -0.65 2.91 -6.03
C TYR A 22 0.39 2.76 -7.14
N LEU A 23 1.60 3.26 -6.93
CA LEU A 23 2.73 3.07 -7.83
C LEU A 23 3.06 1.58 -7.99
N GLY A 24 3.07 0.82 -6.90
CA GLY A 24 3.27 -0.63 -6.91
C GLY A 24 2.19 -1.38 -7.66
N LEU A 25 0.92 -0.98 -7.53
CA LEU A 25 -0.18 -1.57 -8.28
C LEU A 25 -0.03 -1.32 -9.79
N ARG A 26 0.26 -0.07 -10.19
CA ARG A 26 0.46 0.31 -11.60
C ARG A 26 1.67 -0.42 -12.21
N ALA A 27 2.79 -0.44 -11.49
CA ALA A 27 3.99 -1.16 -11.89
C ALA A 27 3.78 -2.68 -11.97
N GLY A 28 2.96 -3.25 -11.09
CA GLY A 28 2.58 -4.67 -11.12
C GLY A 28 1.78 -5.03 -12.38
N GLY A 29 0.85 -4.16 -12.79
CA GLY A 29 0.13 -4.30 -14.06
C GLY A 29 1.07 -4.24 -15.26
N ALA A 30 1.95 -3.23 -15.29
CA ALA A 30 2.98 -3.07 -16.32
C ALA A 30 3.92 -4.30 -16.40
N LEU A 31 4.38 -4.82 -15.27
CA LEU A 31 5.25 -6.00 -15.24
C LEU A 31 4.54 -7.25 -15.78
N ARG A 32 3.26 -7.44 -15.46
CA ARG A 32 2.47 -8.56 -16.02
C ARG A 32 2.31 -8.44 -17.53
N LYS A 33 2.11 -7.22 -18.02
CA LYS A 33 2.04 -6.90 -19.46
C LYS A 33 3.36 -7.18 -20.16
N GLN A 34 4.47 -6.72 -19.58
CA GLN A 34 5.83 -6.98 -20.07
C GLN A 34 6.13 -8.49 -20.16
N ARG A 35 5.70 -9.28 -19.15
CA ARG A 35 5.87 -10.75 -19.17
C ARG A 35 5.08 -11.45 -20.27
N ARG A 36 4.02 -10.83 -20.80
CA ARG A 36 3.27 -11.34 -21.97
C ARG A 36 3.90 -10.91 -23.30
N GLY A 37 4.99 -10.13 -23.27
CA GLY A 37 5.64 -9.60 -24.47
C GLY A 37 4.91 -8.41 -25.12
N GLU A 38 3.90 -7.85 -24.45
CA GLU A 38 3.20 -6.66 -24.93
C GLU A 38 4.08 -5.41 -24.76
N SER A 39 4.01 -4.48 -25.72
CA SER A 39 4.70 -3.18 -25.62
C SER A 39 4.12 -2.35 -24.47
N LEU A 40 5.01 -1.81 -23.63
CA LEU A 40 4.63 -0.89 -22.58
C LEU A 40 4.42 0.51 -23.16
N THR A 41 3.45 1.22 -22.62
CA THR A 41 3.32 2.67 -22.82
C THR A 41 4.36 3.39 -21.96
N ARG A 42 4.71 4.63 -22.32
CA ARG A 42 5.68 5.45 -21.56
C ARG A 42 5.34 5.52 -20.07
N ASP A 43 4.06 5.75 -19.78
CA ASP A 43 3.53 5.77 -18.41
C ASP A 43 3.75 4.46 -17.63
N GLU A 44 3.62 3.31 -18.30
CA GLU A 44 3.83 1.99 -17.70
C GLU A 44 5.32 1.73 -17.46
N GLU A 45 6.18 2.13 -18.40
CA GLU A 45 7.64 2.08 -18.25
C GLU A 45 8.12 2.94 -17.08
N ASP A 46 7.61 4.17 -16.99
CA ASP A 46 7.95 5.10 -15.92
C ASP A 46 7.44 4.61 -14.56
N ALA A 47 6.22 4.07 -14.50
CA ALA A 47 5.69 3.48 -13.27
C ALA A 47 6.54 2.28 -12.82
N LEU A 48 6.89 1.38 -13.76
CA LEU A 48 7.72 0.22 -13.48
C LEU A 48 9.13 0.64 -13.03
N GLY A 49 9.74 1.62 -13.70
CA GLY A 49 11.05 2.14 -13.37
C GLY A 49 11.09 2.83 -12.00
N ARG A 50 10.08 3.68 -11.70
CA ARG A 50 9.96 4.32 -10.38
C ARG A 50 9.74 3.29 -9.27
N TRP A 51 8.89 2.29 -9.49
CA TRP A 51 8.70 1.20 -8.54
C TRP A 51 9.98 0.39 -8.34
N GLN A 52 10.75 0.08 -9.39
CA GLN A 52 12.02 -0.63 -9.23
C GLN A 52 13.03 0.15 -8.38
N ARG A 53 13.08 1.48 -8.54
CA ARG A 53 13.98 2.39 -7.80
C ARG A 53 13.56 2.66 -6.35
N LEU A 54 12.30 2.42 -6.00
CA LEU A 54 11.83 2.54 -4.61
C LEU A 54 12.62 1.61 -3.68
N SER A 55 12.98 2.12 -2.50
CA SER A 55 13.70 1.35 -1.50
C SER A 55 12.88 0.14 -1.04
N VAL A 56 13.57 -0.92 -0.62
CA VAL A 56 12.91 -2.13 -0.09
C VAL A 56 12.06 -1.79 1.14
N GLY A 57 12.52 -0.86 1.99
CA GLY A 57 11.76 -0.37 3.13
C GLY A 57 10.40 0.22 2.73
N ARG A 58 10.37 1.15 1.76
CA ARG A 58 9.14 1.78 1.28
C ARG A 58 8.16 0.78 0.65
N LYS A 59 8.68 -0.15 -0.16
CA LYS A 59 7.88 -1.26 -0.71
C LYS A 59 7.25 -2.11 0.39
N THR A 60 8.02 -2.45 1.42
CA THR A 60 7.58 -3.28 2.54
C THR A 60 6.54 -2.56 3.39
N LEU A 61 6.75 -1.26 3.66
CA LEU A 61 5.82 -0.41 4.37
C LEU A 61 4.49 -0.31 3.63
N ALA A 62 4.51 0.01 2.33
CA ALA A 62 3.31 0.16 1.51
C ALA A 62 2.47 -1.13 1.44
N ILE A 63 3.12 -2.26 1.11
CA ILE A 63 2.45 -3.56 1.02
C ILE A 63 2.00 -4.03 2.40
N GLY A 64 2.85 -3.86 3.42
CA GLY A 64 2.59 -4.26 4.79
C GLY A 64 1.41 -3.52 5.40
N ALA A 65 1.38 -2.19 5.31
CA ALA A 65 0.28 -1.36 5.81
C ALA A 65 -1.06 -1.76 5.15
N PHE A 66 -1.06 -1.97 3.83
CA PHE A 66 -2.26 -2.44 3.12
C PHE A 66 -2.72 -3.83 3.60
N ALA A 67 -1.78 -4.77 3.76
CA ALA A 67 -2.08 -6.13 4.21
C ALA A 67 -2.63 -6.11 5.65
N PHE A 68 -1.96 -5.42 6.57
CA PHE A 68 -2.42 -5.29 7.95
C PHE A 68 -3.79 -4.61 8.03
N GLY A 69 -4.02 -3.55 7.26
CA GLY A 69 -5.31 -2.89 7.20
C GLY A 69 -6.44 -3.82 6.71
N THR A 70 -6.22 -4.51 5.60
CA THR A 70 -7.26 -5.35 4.97
C THR A 70 -7.50 -6.64 5.75
N PHE A 71 -6.44 -7.40 6.04
CA PHE A 71 -6.57 -8.68 6.74
C PHE A 71 -6.88 -8.50 8.23
N GLY A 72 -6.30 -7.49 8.89
CA GLY A 72 -6.60 -7.17 10.28
C GLY A 72 -8.07 -6.81 10.46
N LEU A 73 -8.60 -5.94 9.60
CA LEU A 73 -10.02 -5.57 9.62
C LEU A 73 -10.93 -6.79 9.37
N GLY A 74 -10.61 -7.61 8.37
CA GLY A 74 -11.35 -8.84 8.07
C GLY A 74 -11.35 -9.84 9.23
N PHE A 75 -10.20 -10.01 9.89
CA PHE A 75 -10.08 -10.86 11.08
C PHE A 75 -10.91 -10.33 12.25
N THR A 76 -10.84 -9.02 12.54
CA THR A 76 -11.64 -8.40 13.62
C THR A 76 -13.13 -8.54 13.36
N LEU A 77 -13.59 -8.27 12.14
CA LEU A 77 -14.99 -8.44 11.75
C LEU A 77 -15.43 -9.91 11.83
N GLY A 78 -14.62 -10.82 11.31
CA GLY A 78 -14.89 -12.26 11.37
C GLY A 78 -14.98 -12.77 12.80
N GLY A 79 -14.05 -12.38 13.66
CA GLY A 79 -14.06 -12.70 15.09
C GLY A 79 -15.30 -12.17 15.81
N LEU A 80 -15.76 -10.96 15.48
CA LEU A 80 -16.98 -10.38 16.04
C LEU A 80 -18.24 -11.18 15.64
N VAL A 81 -18.35 -11.56 14.37
CA VAL A 81 -19.49 -12.34 13.85
C VAL A 81 -19.49 -13.76 14.43
N PHE A 82 -18.37 -14.48 14.35
CA PHE A 82 -18.25 -15.84 14.90
C PHE A 82 -18.39 -15.86 16.42
N GLY A 83 -17.83 -14.88 17.13
CA GLY A 83 -17.97 -14.76 18.58
C GLY A 83 -19.42 -14.55 19.02
N ARG A 84 -20.21 -13.83 18.21
CA ARG A 84 -21.65 -13.65 18.46
C ARG A 84 -22.45 -14.90 18.17
N TRP A 85 -22.08 -15.68 17.15
CA TRP A 85 -22.73 -16.95 16.81
C TRP A 85 -22.43 -18.07 17.81
N ARG A 86 -21.29 -18.01 18.51
CA ARG A 86 -20.94 -18.98 19.57
C ARG A 86 -21.69 -18.73 20.90
N LYS A 87 -22.30 -17.55 21.07
CA LYS A 87 -23.06 -17.15 22.26
C LYS A 87 -24.58 -17.32 22.10
N ALA A 88 -25.06 -17.51 20.87
CA ALA A 88 -26.44 -17.91 20.57
C ALA A 88 -26.51 -19.45 20.52
#